data_AF-A0A9Y1FPF6-F1
#
_entry.id   AF-A0A9Y1FPF6-F1
#
_cell.length_a   1.000
_cell.length_b   1.000
_cell.length_c   1.000
_cell.angle_alpha   90.00
_cell.angle_beta   90.00
_cell.angle_gamma   90.00
#
_symmetry.space_group_name_H-M   'P 1'
#
loop_
_entity.id
_entity.type
_entity.pdbx_description
1 polymer ?
#
loop_
_entity_poly.entity_id
_entity_poly.type
_entity_poly.pdbx_seq_one_letter_code
_entity_poly.pdbx_strand_id
1 'polypeptide(L)'
;MNIEKIYSKIREDFETKHIEEIRRFIRQPSVSADGNGIEKMTEMLMKKIVHLGGENVHLVDLTKGEFGHPIVYGEIIQDETRPTILFYSMYDVQPVFPEKWVYEPDLKNNIVDFRDWKKVEKFANDFIELIRD
;
A
#
# COMPACT_ATOMS: atom_id res chain seq x y z
N MET A 1 13.03 -19.06 -15.20
CA MET A 1 11.85 -18.20 -14.97
C MET A 1 11.29 -17.79 -16.33
N ASN A 2 9.99 -18.00 -16.59
CA ASN A 2 9.36 -17.62 -17.87
C ASN A 2 8.51 -16.36 -17.64
N ILE A 3 8.98 -15.22 -18.17
CA ILE A 3 8.38 -13.92 -17.92
C ILE A 3 7.00 -13.76 -18.58
N GLU A 4 6.79 -14.36 -19.76
CA GLU A 4 5.50 -14.35 -20.45
C GLU A 4 4.42 -15.09 -19.65
N LYS A 5 4.80 -16.20 -19.01
CA LYS A 5 3.92 -16.93 -18.10
C LYS A 5 3.53 -16.07 -16.89
N ILE A 6 4.47 -15.31 -16.32
CA ILE A 6 4.21 -14.40 -15.20
C ILE A 6 3.24 -13.30 -15.62
N TYR A 7 3.48 -12.61 -16.74
CA TYR A 7 2.57 -11.58 -17.24
C TYR A 7 1.19 -12.10 -17.57
N SER A 8 1.11 -13.29 -18.17
CA SER A 8 -0.18 -13.94 -18.44
C SER A 8 -0.94 -14.20 -17.14
N LYS A 9 -0.25 -14.68 -16.10
CA LYS A 9 -0.88 -14.93 -14.81
C LYS A 9 -1.34 -13.64 -14.12
N ILE A 10 -0.54 -12.58 -14.18
CA ILE A 10 -0.92 -11.27 -13.64
C ILE A 10 -2.20 -10.76 -14.32
N ARG A 11 -2.30 -10.85 -15.65
CA ARG A 11 -3.50 -10.43 -16.40
C ARG A 11 -4.73 -11.25 -16.04
N GLU A 12 -4.59 -12.57 -15.94
CA GLU A 12 -5.68 -13.49 -15.60
C GLU A 12 -6.26 -13.17 -14.20
N ASP A 13 -5.40 -12.91 -13.22
CA ASP A 13 -5.80 -12.70 -11.83
C ASP A 13 -6.15 -11.24 -11.50
N PHE A 14 -5.90 -10.29 -12.42
CA PHE A 14 -6.01 -8.85 -12.15
C PHE A 14 -7.39 -8.43 -11.66
N GLU A 15 -8.42 -8.61 -12.48
CA GLU A 15 -9.79 -8.11 -12.24
C GLU A 15 -10.45 -8.75 -11.02
N THR A 16 -10.16 -10.03 -10.76
CA THR A 16 -10.90 -10.83 -9.78
C THR A 16 -10.18 -10.99 -8.45
N LYS A 17 -8.84 -10.94 -8.44
CA LYS A 17 -8.04 -11.15 -7.22
C LYS A 17 -7.27 -9.92 -6.81
N HIS A 18 -6.48 -9.34 -7.71
CA HIS A 18 -5.62 -8.21 -7.35
C HIS A 18 -6.43 -6.96 -7.01
N ILE A 19 -7.46 -6.63 -7.79
CA ILE A 19 -8.35 -5.49 -7.49
C ILE A 19 -9.07 -5.68 -6.16
N GLU A 20 -9.59 -6.87 -5.87
CA GLU A 20 -10.26 -7.15 -4.59
C GLU A 20 -9.30 -7.11 -3.40
N GLU A 21 -8.07 -7.60 -3.57
CA GLU A 21 -7.04 -7.50 -2.55
C GLU A 21 -6.68 -6.03 -2.27
N ILE A 22 -6.45 -5.23 -3.31
CA ILE A 22 -6.20 -3.79 -3.19
C ILE A 22 -7.36 -3.11 -2.45
N ARG A 23 -8.61 -3.36 -2.87
CA ARG A 23 -9.81 -2.83 -2.21
C ARG A 23 -9.87 -3.21 -0.74
N ARG A 24 -9.53 -4.45 -0.40
CA ARG A 24 -9.50 -4.91 0.99
C ARG A 24 -8.51 -4.12 1.83
N PHE A 25 -7.29 -3.87 1.33
CA PHE A 25 -6.31 -3.06 2.05
C PHE A 25 -6.73 -1.59 2.14
N ILE A 26 -7.17 -1.01 1.04
CA ILE A 26 -7.60 0.40 0.97
C ILE A 26 -8.77 0.69 1.93
N ARG A 27 -9.71 -0.25 2.12
CA ARG A 27 -10.85 -0.09 3.04
C ARG A 27 -10.46 -0.17 4.52
N GLN A 28 -9.28 -0.66 4.87
CA GLN A 28 -8.80 -0.71 6.24
C GLN A 28 -8.15 0.64 6.59
N PRO A 29 -8.70 1.42 7.54
CA PRO A 29 -8.03 2.63 8.00
C PRO A 29 -6.60 2.36 8.48
N SER A 30 -5.71 3.29 8.21
CA SER A 30 -4.32 3.31 8.68
C SER A 30 -3.84 4.76 8.81
N VAL A 31 -4.59 5.58 9.53
CA VAL A 31 -4.36 7.03 9.55
C VAL A 31 -3.17 7.38 10.43
N SER A 32 -2.16 8.04 9.84
CA SER A 32 -0.91 8.36 10.55
C SER A 32 -1.11 9.33 11.71
N ALA A 33 -2.01 10.30 11.56
CA ALA A 33 -2.11 11.44 12.47
C ALA A 33 -2.66 11.06 13.85
N ASP A 34 -3.56 10.07 13.91
CA ASP A 34 -4.24 9.64 15.13
C ASP A 34 -4.05 8.14 15.43
N GLY A 35 -3.35 7.41 14.56
CA GLY A 35 -3.11 5.98 14.70
C GLY A 35 -4.31 5.09 14.37
N ASN A 36 -5.41 5.67 13.85
CA ASN A 36 -6.63 4.92 13.59
C ASN A 36 -6.39 3.79 12.59
N GLY A 37 -6.61 2.55 13.06
CA GLY A 37 -6.53 1.33 12.26
C GLY A 37 -5.12 0.82 11.96
N ILE A 38 -4.06 1.47 12.49
CA ILE A 38 -2.66 1.05 12.31
C ILE A 38 -2.43 -0.39 12.78
N GLU A 39 -2.92 -0.75 13.97
CA GLU A 39 -2.80 -2.12 14.50
C GLU A 39 -3.42 -3.16 13.56
N LYS A 40 -4.59 -2.86 13.02
CA LYS A 40 -5.27 -3.79 12.12
C LYS A 40 -4.60 -3.89 10.74
N MET A 41 -4.08 -2.77 10.24
CA MET A 41 -3.31 -2.73 9.00
C MET A 41 -2.04 -3.57 9.12
N THR A 42 -1.29 -3.44 10.23
CA THR A 42 -0.05 -4.20 10.44
C THR A 42 -0.32 -5.70 10.56
N GLU A 43 -1.41 -6.11 11.22
CA GLU A 43 -1.87 -7.52 11.18
C GLU A 43 -2.14 -8.02 9.76
N MET A 44 -2.80 -7.21 8.93
CA MET A 44 -3.12 -7.58 7.55
C MET A 44 -1.86 -7.74 6.70
N LEU A 45 -0.89 -6.84 6.87
CA LEU A 45 0.40 -6.90 6.18
C LEU A 45 1.22 -8.12 6.61
N MET A 46 1.33 -8.39 7.92
CA MET A 46 2.03 -9.57 8.42
C MET A 46 1.42 -10.85 7.82
N LYS A 47 0.09 -10.98 7.84
CA LYS A 47 -0.61 -12.13 7.22
C LYS A 47 -0.34 -12.23 5.72
N LYS A 48 -0.26 -11.10 5.01
CA LYS A 48 0.05 -11.07 3.58
C LYS A 48 1.48 -11.54 3.30
N ILE A 49 2.46 -11.09 4.07
CA ILE A 49 3.86 -11.52 3.92
C ILE A 49 3.98 -13.03 4.15
N VAL A 50 3.39 -13.56 5.23
CA VAL A 50 3.34 -15.01 5.49
C VAL A 50 2.67 -15.76 4.33
N HIS A 51 1.54 -15.26 3.82
CA HIS A 51 0.84 -15.89 2.70
C HIS A 51 1.66 -15.93 1.40
N LEU A 52 2.52 -14.94 1.17
CA LEU A 52 3.45 -14.91 0.04
C LEU A 52 4.66 -15.86 0.21
N GLY A 53 4.74 -16.59 1.33
CA GLY A 53 5.87 -17.45 1.67
C GLY A 53 6.98 -16.74 2.44
N GLY A 54 6.68 -15.59 3.03
CA GLY A 54 7.63 -14.87 3.87
C GLY A 54 7.80 -15.47 5.25
N GLU A 55 9.01 -15.31 5.79
CA GLU A 55 9.47 -15.76 7.09
C GLU A 55 9.98 -14.58 7.92
N ASN A 56 10.34 -14.87 9.18
CA ASN A 56 10.79 -13.87 10.16
C ASN A 56 9.86 -12.64 10.22
N VAL A 57 8.55 -12.87 10.09
CA VAL A 57 7.55 -11.79 10.03
C VAL A 57 7.25 -11.29 11.44
N HIS A 58 7.56 -10.03 11.71
CA HIS A 58 7.34 -9.42 13.02
C HIS A 58 7.19 -7.90 12.93
N LEU A 59 6.64 -7.31 13.99
CA LEU A 59 6.67 -5.86 14.18
C LEU A 59 8.01 -5.46 14.76
N VAL A 60 8.66 -4.50 14.13
CA VAL A 60 9.83 -3.83 14.70
C VAL A 60 9.33 -2.61 15.44
N ASP A 61 9.53 -2.65 16.75
CA ASP A 61 9.10 -1.61 17.66
C ASP A 61 10.07 -0.41 17.59
N LEU A 62 9.55 0.73 17.14
CA LEU A 62 10.26 2.01 17.10
C LEU A 62 10.01 2.86 18.36
N THR A 63 9.22 2.37 19.33
CA THR A 63 8.77 3.13 20.52
C THR A 63 9.87 3.48 21.51
N LYS A 64 11.13 3.09 21.26
CA LYS A 64 12.28 3.64 22.00
C LYS A 64 12.47 5.15 21.80
N GLY A 65 11.71 5.79 20.92
CA GLY A 65 11.64 7.24 20.78
C GLY A 65 10.23 7.75 20.53
N GLU A 66 9.29 7.52 21.45
CA GLU A 66 7.98 8.20 21.69
C GLU A 66 7.01 8.49 20.51
N PHE A 67 7.40 8.38 19.25
CA PHE A 67 6.64 8.83 18.09
C PHE A 67 6.95 7.93 16.88
N GLY A 68 6.21 6.83 16.73
CA GLY A 68 6.32 6.01 15.53
C GLY A 68 5.31 4.88 15.47
N HIS A 69 4.67 4.71 14.31
CA HIS A 69 3.91 3.51 13.98
C HIS A 69 4.88 2.33 13.78
N PRO A 70 4.51 1.09 14.15
CA PRO A 70 5.41 -0.04 14.05
C PRO A 70 5.81 -0.32 12.60
N ILE A 71 7.05 -0.76 12.37
CA ILE A 71 7.45 -1.27 11.06
C ILE A 71 6.99 -2.73 10.97
N VAL A 72 6.42 -3.12 9.84
CA VAL A 72 6.20 -4.54 9.53
C VAL A 72 7.42 -5.05 8.78
N TYR A 73 8.16 -5.97 9.37
CA TYR A 73 9.29 -6.64 8.74
C TYR A 73 8.92 -8.08 8.37
N GLY A 74 9.49 -8.55 7.27
CA GLY A 74 9.50 -9.96 6.89
C GLY A 74 10.34 -10.14 5.63
N GLU A 75 10.80 -11.36 5.40
CA GLU A 75 11.74 -11.69 4.32
C GLU A 75 11.31 -12.93 3.56
N ILE A 76 11.74 -13.05 2.31
CA ILE A 76 11.54 -14.27 1.49
C ILE A 76 12.92 -14.69 1.01
N ILE A 77 13.53 -15.66 1.67
CA ILE A 77 14.86 -16.18 1.31
C ILE A 77 14.68 -17.53 0.62
N GLN A 78 14.86 -17.54 -0.70
CA GLN A 78 14.85 -18.79 -1.49
C GLN A 78 16.25 -19.32 -1.77
N ASP A 79 17.27 -18.45 -1.77
CA ASP A 79 18.65 -18.78 -2.10
C ASP A 79 19.58 -17.68 -1.57
N GLU A 80 20.39 -18.00 -0.56
CA GLU A 80 21.32 -17.06 0.10
C GLU A 80 22.46 -16.59 -0.81
N THR A 81 22.68 -17.25 -1.95
CA THR A 81 23.73 -16.87 -2.91
C THR A 81 23.29 -15.78 -3.89
N ARG A 82 22.00 -15.42 -3.88
CA ARG A 82 21.43 -14.42 -4.78
C ARG A 82 21.45 -13.02 -4.14
N PRO A 83 21.44 -11.96 -4.98
CA PRO A 83 21.29 -10.59 -4.46
C PRO A 83 19.98 -10.39 -3.71
N THR A 84 20.05 -9.65 -2.60
CA THR A 84 18.87 -9.23 -1.82
C THR A 84 18.27 -7.95 -2.38
N ILE A 85 16.93 -7.92 -2.48
CA ILE A 85 16.17 -6.71 -2.84
C ILE A 85 15.36 -6.27 -1.61
N LEU A 86 15.49 -5.01 -1.21
CA LEU A 86 14.69 -4.40 -0.16
C LEU A 86 13.49 -3.68 -0.76
N PHE A 87 12.28 -4.06 -0.36
CA PHE A 87 11.06 -3.31 -0.63
C PHE A 87 10.72 -2.45 0.58
N TYR A 88 10.82 -1.14 0.42
CA TYR A 88 10.41 -0.15 1.42
C TYR A 88 9.12 0.54 0.96
N SER A 89 8.12 0.60 1.84
CA SER A 89 6.86 1.29 1.60
C SER A 89 6.28 1.79 2.92
N MET A 90 5.39 2.77 2.82
CA MET A 90 4.51 3.21 3.89
C MET A 90 3.15 2.52 3.73
N TYR A 91 2.49 2.23 4.85
CA TYR A 91 1.16 1.63 4.88
C TYR A 91 0.11 2.55 5.50
N ASP A 92 0.56 3.62 6.14
CA ASP A 92 -0.26 4.67 6.70
C ASP A 92 -0.66 5.70 5.65
N VAL A 93 -1.77 6.37 5.91
CA VAL A 93 -2.37 7.37 5.03
C VAL A 93 -2.66 8.65 5.79
N GLN A 94 -2.89 9.73 5.03
CA GLN A 94 -3.32 11.00 5.57
C GLN A 94 -4.79 10.94 6.04
N PRO A 95 -5.20 11.80 6.98
CA PRO A 95 -6.61 11.99 7.33
C PRO A 95 -7.46 12.35 6.11
N VAL A 96 -8.71 11.90 6.14
CA VAL A 96 -9.68 12.15 5.08
C VAL A 96 -10.52 13.38 5.42
N PHE A 97 -10.64 14.30 4.45
CA PHE A 97 -11.46 15.51 4.51
C PHE A 97 -12.58 15.42 3.46
N PRO A 98 -13.75 14.84 3.77
CA PRO A 98 -14.77 14.49 2.79
C PRO A 98 -15.18 15.65 1.86
N GLU A 99 -15.18 16.88 2.37
CA GLU A 99 -15.50 18.10 1.62
C GLU A 99 -14.54 18.40 0.45
N LYS A 100 -13.35 17.80 0.45
CA LYS A 100 -12.35 17.95 -0.61
C LYS A 100 -12.46 16.88 -1.71
N TRP A 101 -13.37 15.92 -1.56
CA TRP A 101 -13.49 14.81 -2.50
C TRP A 101 -14.72 14.93 -3.40
N VAL A 102 -14.53 14.60 -4.69
CA VAL A 102 -15.63 14.47 -5.67
C VAL A 102 -16.39 13.15 -5.48
N TYR A 103 -15.69 12.12 -4.99
CA TYR A 103 -16.23 10.80 -4.70
C TYR A 103 -16.00 10.48 -3.24
N GLU A 104 -16.95 9.80 -2.60
CA GLU A 104 -16.80 9.37 -1.22
C GLU A 104 -15.47 8.61 -1.03
N PRO A 105 -14.60 9.08 -0.12
CA PRO A 105 -13.33 8.45 0.20
C PRO A 105 -13.51 7.18 1.05
N ASP A 106 -14.73 6.65 1.14
CA ASP A 106 -15.06 5.41 1.85
C ASP A 106 -14.71 4.15 1.05
N LEU A 107 -14.30 4.34 -0.21
CA LEU A 107 -13.66 3.32 -1.07
C LEU A 107 -14.54 2.07 -1.24
N LYS A 108 -15.87 2.24 -1.11
CA LYS A 108 -16.78 1.11 -1.12
C LYS A 108 -16.97 0.51 -2.50
N ASN A 109 -17.14 1.28 -3.59
CA ASN A 109 -17.55 0.66 -4.87
C ASN A 109 -17.12 1.35 -6.18
N ASN A 110 -16.39 2.46 -6.17
CA ASN A 110 -16.20 3.23 -7.40
C ASN A 110 -14.86 2.92 -8.07
N ILE A 111 -14.86 2.08 -9.12
CA ILE A 111 -13.83 2.17 -10.17
C ILE A 111 -14.35 3.21 -11.16
N VAL A 112 -13.68 4.35 -11.20
CA VAL A 112 -14.02 5.44 -12.12
C VAL A 112 -13.02 5.39 -13.27
N ASP A 113 -13.54 5.40 -14.50
CA ASP A 113 -12.70 5.45 -15.69
C ASP A 113 -11.96 6.79 -15.74
N PHE A 114 -10.64 6.70 -15.76
CA PHE A 114 -9.71 7.78 -15.44
C PHE A 114 -9.44 8.72 -16.62
N ARG A 115 -10.42 8.94 -17.50
CA ARG A 115 -10.28 9.72 -18.75
C ARG A 115 -10.15 11.24 -18.56
N ASP A 116 -10.17 11.74 -17.33
CA ASP A 116 -10.01 13.17 -16.97
C ASP A 116 -8.61 13.52 -16.37
N TRP A 117 -7.58 12.72 -16.65
CA TRP A 117 -6.20 12.85 -16.15
C TRP A 117 -5.58 14.26 -16.26
N LYS A 118 -5.96 15.07 -17.27
CA LYS A 118 -5.42 16.43 -17.45
C LYS A 118 -5.59 17.33 -16.22
N LYS A 119 -6.61 17.09 -15.39
CA LYS A 119 -6.82 17.84 -14.14
C LYS A 119 -5.91 17.35 -13.01
N VAL A 120 -5.64 16.04 -12.94
CA VAL A 120 -4.76 15.42 -11.94
C VAL A 120 -3.29 15.68 -12.26
N GLU A 121 -2.90 15.61 -13.53
CA GLU A 121 -1.56 15.99 -14.02
C GLU A 121 -1.25 17.45 -13.69
N LYS A 122 -2.20 18.35 -13.93
CA LYS A 122 -2.05 19.75 -13.54
C LYS A 122 -1.89 19.88 -12.03
N PHE A 123 -2.75 19.24 -11.22
CA PHE A 123 -2.62 19.27 -9.75
C PHE A 123 -1.26 18.73 -9.27
N ALA A 124 -0.79 17.62 -9.82
CA ALA A 124 0.50 17.03 -9.46
C ALA A 124 1.66 17.96 -9.84
N ASN A 125 1.61 18.58 -11.02
CA ASN A 125 2.61 19.55 -11.44
C ASN A 125 2.57 20.83 -10.59
N ASP A 126 1.39 21.38 -10.33
CA ASP A 126 1.19 22.56 -9.47
C ASP A 126 1.67 22.28 -8.03
N PHE A 127 1.44 21.07 -7.51
CA PHE A 127 1.93 20.64 -6.20
C PHE A 127 3.45 20.49 -6.18
N ILE A 128 4.05 19.91 -7.22
CA ILE A 128 5.51 19.80 -7.37
C ILE A 128 6.16 21.18 -7.42
N GLU A 129 5.57 22.15 -8.11
CA GLU A 129 6.07 23.53 -8.12
C GLU A 129 5.95 24.20 -6.74
N LEU A 130 4.83 24.00 -6.04
CA LEU A 130 4.60 24.56 -4.70
C LEU A 130 5.61 24.08 -3.65
N ILE A 131 6.10 22.85 -3.73
CA ILE A 131 7.04 22.27 -2.75
C ILE A 131 8.52 22.44 -3.16
N ARG A 132 8.79 23.11 -4.28
CA ARG A 132 10.15 23.29 -4.81
C ARG A 132 10.85 24.54 -4.29
N ASP A 133 10.12 25.42 -3.60
CA ASP A 133 10.61 26.59 -2.86
C ASP A 133 10.68 26.30 -1.34
#